data_AF-A0A0J9X7Q6-F1
#
_entry.id   AF-A0A0J9X7Q6-F1
#
_cell.length_a   1.000
_cell.length_b   1.000
_cell.length_c   1.000
_cell.angle_alpha   90.00
_cell.angle_beta   90.00
_cell.angle_gamma   90.00
#
_symmetry.space_group_name_H-M   'P 1'
#
loop_
_entity.id
_entity.type
_entity.pdbx_description
1 polymer ?
#
loop_
_entity_poly.entity_id
_entity_poly.type
_entity_poly.pdbx_seq_one_letter_code
_entity_poly.pdbx_strand_id
1 'polypeptide(L)'
;MSEESKPEQVIEQVAAAVETPAAVEAPAATEAPAATEAPAATEAPKTNVVSDASKLPVTSDHAEILKQVEFYFSDQNLPTDKFLYKLTQSNDGWVPISTIACFSRMRRFQPFEEVVAALKESPELLEVSEDGELVRRKTPLVEPKPEQRANAFNRSVYAKGFGDETETTQFDIEKFFAGFGPVKQVRLRRSDDKKFKGSVFVEFENLSDAEAFLALDPKPKYGETELLIMSKKGYVDMKAAEHGFTTDANGSSGRRSFNAFKDKKGGNNNNNKKRRFDGNGRKNFNNNNKKRRNDRNEEKEAAAAAPAAAAPSESA
;
A
#
# COMPACT_ATOMS: atom_id res chain seq x y z
N MET A 1 36.09 11.64 54.13
CA MET A 1 36.45 11.42 55.55
C MET A 1 36.90 12.78 56.05
N SER A 2 35.99 13.73 56.31
CA SER A 2 34.81 13.65 57.20
C SER A 2 35.27 13.55 58.66
N GLU A 3 34.83 14.39 59.60
CA GLU A 3 33.74 15.38 59.60
C GLU A 3 34.17 16.69 60.30
N GLU A 4 33.47 17.80 60.07
CA GLU A 4 33.40 18.90 61.05
C GLU A 4 32.05 19.62 60.95
N SER A 5 31.56 20.19 62.05
CA SER A 5 30.15 20.54 62.22
C SER A 5 29.91 21.94 62.80
N LYS A 6 28.84 22.62 62.33
CA LYS A 6 28.06 23.55 63.16
C LYS A 6 26.71 23.94 62.54
N PRO A 7 25.63 24.06 63.33
CA PRO A 7 24.35 24.62 62.90
C PRO A 7 23.93 25.89 63.65
N GLU A 8 23.32 26.85 62.93
CA GLU A 8 22.43 27.92 63.41
C GLU A 8 21.25 27.99 62.40
N GLN A 9 19.96 28.02 62.79
CA GLN A 9 19.19 29.08 63.46
C GLN A 9 18.99 30.34 62.57
N VAL A 10 17.83 31.02 62.49
CA VAL A 10 16.62 30.99 63.35
C VAL A 10 15.36 31.60 62.66
N ILE A 11 14.14 31.08 62.95
CA ILE A 11 12.79 31.78 62.91
C ILE A 11 12.36 32.36 61.50
N GLU A 12 11.17 32.89 61.14
CA GLU A 12 9.90 33.37 61.76
C GLU A 12 8.63 32.87 60.99
N GLN A 13 7.49 33.58 61.09
CA GLN A 13 6.21 33.40 60.37
C GLN A 13 5.53 34.77 60.08
N VAL A 14 4.82 34.91 58.95
CA VAL A 14 3.59 35.72 58.74
C VAL A 14 2.93 35.14 57.45
N ALA A 15 1.63 34.84 57.27
CA ALA A 15 0.35 35.50 57.60
C ALA A 15 0.18 36.88 56.90
N ALA A 16 -0.97 37.31 56.35
CA ALA A 16 -2.31 36.72 56.16
C ALA A 16 -2.93 37.35 54.86
N ALA A 17 -3.69 36.65 54.01
CA ALA A 17 -5.15 36.35 54.05
C ALA A 17 -6.09 37.48 53.55
N VAL A 18 -7.32 37.10 53.13
CA VAL A 18 -8.46 37.98 52.71
C VAL A 18 -8.24 38.60 51.30
N GLU A 19 -9.21 38.77 50.38
CA GLU A 19 -10.69 38.84 50.46
C GLU A 19 -11.43 38.17 49.27
N THR A 20 -12.70 37.78 49.48
CA THR A 20 -13.73 37.48 48.45
C THR A 20 -14.98 38.31 48.78
N PRO A 21 -15.87 38.69 47.83
CA PRO A 21 -17.01 37.82 47.48
C PRO A 21 -17.69 38.07 46.10
N ALA A 22 -18.84 37.40 45.88
CA ALA A 22 -19.92 37.62 44.89
C ALA A 22 -19.55 37.46 43.38
N ALA A 23 -20.15 36.56 42.57
CA ALA A 23 -21.48 35.90 42.49
C ALA A 23 -22.60 36.75 41.83
N VAL A 24 -22.95 36.39 40.59
CA VAL A 24 -24.16 36.78 39.82
C VAL A 24 -24.60 35.58 38.97
N GLU A 25 -25.89 35.48 38.64
CA GLU A 25 -26.54 34.34 37.96
C GLU A 25 -26.29 34.24 36.44
N ALA A 26 -26.67 33.09 35.86
CA ALA A 26 -26.74 32.85 34.42
C ALA A 26 -27.98 33.52 33.78
N PRO A 27 -28.09 33.54 32.43
CA PRO A 27 -28.92 32.51 31.79
C PRO A 27 -28.38 31.99 30.44
N ALA A 28 -29.15 31.11 29.79
CA ALA A 28 -28.73 30.29 28.65
C ALA A 28 -28.97 30.89 27.25
N ALA A 29 -28.27 30.31 26.27
CA ALA A 29 -28.67 30.18 24.86
C ALA A 29 -28.23 28.76 24.42
N THR A 30 -29.00 27.92 23.71
CA THR A 30 -29.53 28.01 22.33
C THR A 30 -28.45 28.46 21.31
N GLU A 31 -28.16 27.74 20.23
CA GLU A 31 -28.95 26.75 19.48
C GLU A 31 -28.04 25.66 18.86
N ALA A 32 -28.61 24.52 18.46
CA ALA A 32 -27.89 23.46 17.76
C ALA A 32 -28.50 23.19 16.37
N PRO A 33 -27.79 23.46 15.26
CA PRO A 33 -28.08 22.88 13.95
C PRO A 33 -27.51 21.45 13.92
N ALA A 34 -28.36 20.44 14.01
CA ALA A 34 -29.02 19.81 12.87
C ALA A 34 -28.03 19.01 12.00
N ALA A 35 -28.06 17.69 12.15
CA ALA A 35 -27.22 16.77 11.37
C ALA A 35 -27.72 16.68 9.92
N THR A 36 -26.86 17.05 8.96
CA THR A 36 -27.15 16.90 7.53
C THR A 36 -26.64 15.55 7.02
N GLU A 37 -27.54 14.83 6.38
CA GLU A 37 -27.46 13.45 5.89
C GLU A 37 -26.09 13.02 5.30
N ALA A 38 -25.62 11.85 5.72
CA ALA A 38 -24.52 11.17 5.04
C ALA A 38 -24.95 10.78 3.61
N PRO A 39 -24.17 11.09 2.56
CA PRO A 39 -24.55 10.79 1.19
C PRO A 39 -24.65 9.28 0.98
N ALA A 40 -25.76 8.84 0.37
CA ALA A 40 -26.12 7.43 0.24
C ALA A 40 -25.02 6.57 -0.41
N ALA A 41 -24.92 5.33 0.04
CA ALA A 41 -23.91 4.37 -0.42
C ALA A 41 -24.03 4.09 -1.93
N THR A 42 -23.16 4.73 -2.72
CA THR A 42 -23.01 4.43 -4.15
C THR A 42 -22.51 3.00 -4.31
N GLU A 43 -23.22 2.19 -5.11
CA GLU A 43 -22.97 0.75 -5.26
C GLU A 43 -21.51 0.47 -5.64
N ALA A 44 -20.81 -0.33 -4.82
CA ALA A 44 -19.37 -0.50 -4.95
C ALA A 44 -19.02 -1.26 -6.25
N PRO A 45 -18.06 -0.76 -7.07
CA PRO A 45 -17.68 -1.44 -8.30
C PRO A 45 -17.02 -2.78 -7.98
N LYS A 46 -17.62 -3.88 -8.46
CA LYS A 46 -17.21 -5.28 -8.18
C LYS A 46 -15.69 -5.47 -8.21
N THR A 47 -15.06 -5.51 -7.04
CA THR A 47 -13.63 -5.73 -6.88
C THR A 47 -13.35 -7.21 -6.60
N ASN A 48 -12.56 -7.86 -7.45
CA ASN A 48 -11.97 -9.17 -7.14
C ASN A 48 -10.78 -9.02 -6.15
N VAL A 49 -11.02 -8.26 -5.08
CA VAL A 49 -10.14 -8.07 -3.92
C VAL A 49 -10.96 -8.61 -2.76
N VAL A 50 -10.47 -9.67 -2.12
CA VAL A 50 -11.18 -10.40 -1.05
C VAL A 50 -10.66 -9.96 0.32
N SER A 51 -9.41 -9.47 0.40
CA SER A 51 -8.80 -9.07 1.66
C SER A 51 -9.56 -7.95 2.38
N ASP A 52 -10.07 -8.23 3.59
CA ASP A 52 -10.84 -7.34 4.46
C ASP A 52 -10.13 -7.19 5.82
N ALA A 53 -9.77 -5.96 6.15
CA ALA A 53 -9.11 -5.63 7.41
C ALA A 53 -10.05 -5.68 8.63
N SER A 54 -11.37 -5.61 8.40
CA SER A 54 -12.40 -5.59 9.44
C SER A 54 -12.56 -6.95 10.15
N LYS A 55 -11.92 -8.01 9.63
CA LYS A 55 -11.91 -9.36 10.21
C LYS A 55 -10.80 -9.58 11.23
N LEU A 56 -9.82 -8.67 11.29
CA LEU A 56 -8.81 -8.68 12.35
C LEU A 56 -9.40 -8.15 13.66
N PRO A 57 -8.94 -8.65 14.82
CA PRO A 57 -9.43 -8.17 16.12
C PRO A 57 -9.12 -6.68 16.31
N VAL A 58 -10.02 -5.99 17.02
CA VAL A 58 -9.77 -4.65 17.55
C VAL A 58 -8.55 -4.69 18.48
N THR A 59 -7.68 -3.69 18.41
CA THR A 59 -6.47 -3.60 19.24
C THR A 59 -6.07 -2.15 19.48
N SER A 60 -5.35 -1.89 20.58
CA SER A 60 -4.72 -0.61 20.91
C SER A 60 -3.18 -0.68 20.82
N ASP A 61 -2.61 -1.74 20.27
CA ASP A 61 -1.15 -1.94 20.19
C ASP A 61 -0.46 -0.82 19.38
N HIS A 62 0.29 0.03 20.10
CA HIS A 62 1.09 1.12 19.53
C HIS A 62 2.04 0.65 18.42
N ALA A 63 2.62 -0.54 18.54
CA ALA A 63 3.55 -1.07 17.54
C ALA A 63 2.85 -1.49 16.24
N GLU A 64 1.62 -2.04 16.31
CA GLU A 64 0.81 -2.28 15.11
C GLU A 64 0.33 -0.96 14.48
N ILE A 65 -0.07 0.02 15.31
CA ILE A 65 -0.51 1.35 14.85
C ILE A 65 0.62 2.08 14.12
N LEU A 66 1.78 2.24 14.77
CA LEU A 66 2.96 2.91 14.20
C LEU A 66 3.38 2.25 12.90
N LYS A 67 3.60 0.92 12.91
CA LYS A 67 3.98 0.16 11.71
C LYS A 67 3.00 0.36 10.56
N GLN A 68 1.71 0.49 10.84
CA GLN A 68 0.70 0.71 9.81
C GLN A 68 0.72 2.13 9.23
N VAL A 69 0.90 3.16 10.06
CA VAL A 69 0.90 4.56 9.60
C VAL A 69 2.25 4.95 9.00
N GLU A 70 3.36 4.51 9.59
CA GLU A 70 4.69 4.65 8.99
C GLU A 70 4.78 3.96 7.63
N PHE A 71 4.15 2.79 7.45
CA PHE A 71 4.03 2.19 6.12
C PHE A 71 3.29 3.09 5.13
N TYR A 72 2.20 3.75 5.53
CA TYR A 72 1.46 4.65 4.62
C TYR A 72 2.30 5.84 4.16
N PHE A 73 3.03 6.47 5.08
CA PHE A 73 3.92 7.58 4.78
C PHE A 73 5.27 7.14 4.18
N SER A 74 5.61 5.85 4.21
CA SER A 74 6.89 5.33 3.72
C SER A 74 7.20 5.71 2.26
N ASP A 75 8.49 5.73 1.93
CA ASP A 75 8.97 5.94 0.55
C ASP A 75 8.47 4.88 -0.45
N GLN A 76 7.92 3.75 0.03
CA GLN A 76 7.40 2.67 -0.82
C GLN A 76 5.89 2.76 -1.07
N ASN A 77 5.14 3.43 -0.19
CA ASN A 77 3.70 3.64 -0.36
C ASN A 77 3.41 5.04 -0.89
N LEU A 78 3.89 6.09 -0.20
CA LEU A 78 3.50 7.49 -0.42
C LEU A 78 3.69 7.99 -1.87
N PRO A 79 4.75 7.62 -2.62
CA PRO A 79 4.85 7.99 -4.04
C PRO A 79 3.79 7.35 -4.95
N THR A 80 3.16 6.25 -4.51
CA THR A 80 2.20 5.47 -5.31
C THR A 80 0.75 5.66 -4.86
N ASP A 81 0.53 6.05 -3.60
CA ASP A 81 -0.79 6.41 -3.09
C ASP A 81 -1.20 7.81 -3.57
N LYS A 82 -2.08 7.83 -4.57
CA LYS A 82 -2.59 9.07 -5.16
C LYS A 82 -3.45 9.88 -4.20
N PHE A 83 -4.11 9.26 -3.21
CA PHE A 83 -4.95 9.97 -2.25
C PHE A 83 -4.07 10.64 -1.20
N LEU A 84 -3.27 9.84 -0.48
CA LEU A 84 -2.43 10.33 0.61
C LEU A 84 -1.38 11.34 0.12
N TYR A 85 -0.74 11.09 -1.02
CA TYR A 85 0.20 12.04 -1.61
C TYR A 85 -0.45 13.41 -1.88
N LYS A 86 -1.64 13.42 -2.49
CA LYS A 86 -2.37 14.67 -2.77
C LYS A 86 -2.73 15.43 -1.49
N LEU A 87 -3.11 14.72 -0.43
CA LEU A 87 -3.45 15.32 0.86
C LEU A 87 -2.21 15.95 1.52
N THR A 88 -1.05 15.28 1.47
CA THR A 88 0.23 15.90 1.89
C THR A 88 0.65 17.10 1.03
N GLN A 89 0.19 17.20 -0.22
CA GLN A 89 0.49 18.33 -1.11
C GLN A 89 -0.42 19.56 -0.92
N SER A 90 -1.61 19.43 -0.33
CA SER A 90 -2.53 20.56 -0.15
C SER A 90 -2.35 21.30 1.18
N ASN A 91 -1.69 20.64 2.16
CA ASN A 91 -1.71 21.03 3.57
C ASN A 91 -0.28 21.13 4.17
N ASP A 92 0.73 21.53 3.38
CA ASP A 92 2.14 21.62 3.81
C ASP A 92 2.69 20.35 4.51
N GLY A 93 2.25 19.18 4.04
CA GLY A 93 2.60 17.86 4.56
C GLY A 93 1.63 17.28 5.59
N TRP A 94 0.77 18.10 6.21
CA TRP A 94 -0.13 17.68 7.29
C TRP A 94 -1.35 16.90 6.80
N VAL A 95 -1.68 15.82 7.50
CA VAL A 95 -2.82 14.94 7.24
C VAL A 95 -3.62 14.77 8.54
N PRO A 96 -4.95 14.99 8.55
CA PRO A 96 -5.75 14.75 9.74
C PRO A 96 -5.71 13.29 10.16
N ILE A 97 -5.43 13.03 11.44
CA ILE A 97 -5.35 11.67 12.01
C ILE A 97 -6.72 10.98 11.94
N SER A 98 -7.81 11.76 12.05
CA SER A 98 -9.19 11.32 11.78
C SER A 98 -9.39 10.74 10.37
N THR A 99 -8.71 11.28 9.35
CA THR A 99 -8.75 10.76 7.98
C THR A 99 -7.98 9.43 7.87
N ILE A 100 -6.86 9.29 8.59
CA ILE A 100 -6.07 8.06 8.64
C ILE A 100 -6.83 6.96 9.38
N ALA A 101 -7.45 7.26 10.52
CA ALA A 101 -8.31 6.33 11.26
C ALA A 101 -9.46 5.75 10.40
N CYS A 102 -9.96 6.53 9.42
CA CYS A 102 -10.97 6.08 8.46
C CYS A 102 -10.48 5.07 7.41
N PHE A 103 -9.16 4.84 7.26
CA PHE A 103 -8.61 3.88 6.29
C PHE A 103 -8.92 2.44 6.70
N SER A 104 -9.11 1.53 5.74
CA SER A 104 -9.60 0.16 6.02
C SER A 104 -8.75 -0.60 7.04
N ARG A 105 -7.41 -0.57 6.91
CA ARG A 105 -6.48 -1.22 7.86
C ARG A 105 -6.35 -0.50 9.20
N MET A 106 -6.86 0.73 9.33
CA MET A 106 -6.81 1.54 10.56
C MET A 106 -8.05 1.45 11.43
N ARG A 107 -9.24 1.17 10.86
CA ARG A 107 -10.52 1.18 11.59
C ARG A 107 -10.56 0.28 12.84
N ARG A 108 -9.76 -0.79 12.84
CA ARG A 108 -9.60 -1.73 13.96
C ARG A 108 -8.79 -1.19 15.15
N PHE A 109 -8.09 -0.07 15.00
CA PHE A 109 -7.34 0.54 16.09
C PHE A 109 -8.25 1.48 16.88
N GLN A 110 -8.50 1.13 18.15
CA GLN A 110 -9.43 1.84 19.03
C GLN A 110 -8.95 1.77 20.49
N PRO A 111 -9.21 2.80 21.32
CA PRO A 111 -9.87 4.06 20.97
C PRO A 111 -8.95 4.98 20.12
N PHE A 112 -9.53 6.05 19.58
CA PHE A 112 -8.80 7.05 18.76
C PHE A 112 -7.64 7.72 19.52
N GLU A 113 -7.75 7.85 20.84
CA GLU A 113 -6.74 8.45 21.71
C GLU A 113 -5.41 7.69 21.66
N GLU A 114 -5.44 6.34 21.69
CA GLU A 114 -4.24 5.50 21.57
C GLU A 114 -3.60 5.59 20.16
N VAL A 115 -4.39 5.91 19.12
CA VAL A 115 -3.84 6.20 17.79
C VAL A 115 -3.04 7.50 17.79
N VAL A 116 -3.50 8.53 18.51
CA VAL A 116 -2.76 9.79 18.68
C VAL A 116 -1.54 9.60 19.60
N ALA A 117 -1.65 8.78 20.65
CA ALA A 117 -0.56 8.46 21.56
C ALA A 117 0.57 7.71 20.82
N ALA A 118 0.25 6.58 20.17
CA ALA A 118 1.20 5.80 19.38
C ALA A 118 1.93 6.65 18.32
N LEU A 119 1.24 7.56 17.63
CA LEU A 119 1.86 8.41 16.61
C LEU A 119 2.89 9.41 17.19
N LYS A 120 2.77 9.79 18.47
CA LYS A 120 3.76 10.61 19.17
C LYS A 120 5.01 9.83 19.59
N GLU A 121 4.97 8.50 19.54
CA GLU A 121 6.11 7.60 19.80
C GLU A 121 6.93 7.26 18.54
N SER A 122 6.56 7.77 17.34
CA SER A 122 7.35 7.56 16.11
C SER A 122 8.75 8.15 16.26
N PRO A 123 9.84 7.36 16.04
CA PRO A 123 11.19 7.81 16.37
C PRO A 123 11.73 8.88 15.41
N GLU A 124 11.52 8.73 14.10
CA GLU A 124 12.14 9.57 13.07
C GLU A 124 11.26 9.95 11.89
N LEU A 125 10.27 9.14 11.52
CA LEU A 125 9.54 9.34 10.25
C LEU A 125 8.41 10.36 10.38
N LEU A 126 7.64 10.31 11.47
CA LEU A 126 6.42 11.10 11.65
C LEU A 126 6.62 12.26 12.64
N GLU A 127 5.69 13.20 12.57
CA GLU A 127 5.58 14.35 13.47
C GLU A 127 4.08 14.65 13.64
N VAL A 128 3.64 14.77 14.89
CA VAL A 128 2.25 15.07 15.27
C VAL A 128 2.17 16.54 15.69
N SER A 129 1.07 17.23 15.36
CA SER A 129 0.83 18.62 15.76
C SER A 129 0.58 18.75 17.27
N GLU A 130 0.73 19.96 17.81
CA GLU A 130 0.61 20.25 19.25
C GLU A 130 -0.80 19.94 19.79
N ASP A 131 -1.83 20.20 18.98
CA ASP A 131 -3.24 19.85 19.24
C ASP A 131 -3.52 18.33 19.18
N GLY A 132 -2.64 17.54 18.56
CA GLY A 132 -2.85 16.10 18.34
C GLY A 132 -3.82 15.75 17.21
N GLU A 133 -4.25 16.69 16.37
CA GLU A 133 -5.22 16.41 15.29
C GLU A 133 -4.56 16.00 13.95
N LEU A 134 -3.33 16.46 13.70
CA LEU A 134 -2.63 16.31 12.42
C LEU A 134 -1.33 15.51 12.57
N VAL A 135 -0.96 14.78 11.53
CA VAL A 135 0.35 14.11 11.40
C VAL A 135 0.97 14.42 10.05
N ARG A 136 2.29 14.61 10.01
CA ARG A 136 3.08 14.76 8.78
C ARG A 136 4.31 13.87 8.80
N ARG A 137 5.04 13.82 7.69
CA ARG A 137 6.42 13.33 7.68
C ARG A 137 7.37 14.42 8.18
N LYS A 138 8.19 14.07 9.17
CA LYS A 138 9.35 14.86 9.63
C LYS A 138 10.44 14.91 8.56
N THR A 139 10.72 13.76 7.93
CA THR A 139 11.69 13.65 6.83
C THR A 139 10.99 13.80 5.47
N PRO A 140 11.29 14.82 4.65
CA PRO A 140 10.58 15.08 3.39
C PRO A 140 10.77 13.94 2.37
N LEU A 141 9.77 13.74 1.51
CA LEU A 141 9.81 12.70 0.48
C LEU A 141 10.75 13.10 -0.68
N VAL A 142 11.91 12.45 -0.75
CA VAL A 142 12.92 12.65 -1.81
C VAL A 142 12.70 11.66 -2.96
N GLU A 143 12.96 12.08 -4.21
CA GLU A 143 12.96 11.15 -5.34
C GLU A 143 14.17 10.20 -5.24
N PRO A 144 13.98 8.86 -5.16
CA PRO A 144 15.10 7.94 -4.99
C PRO A 144 16.02 7.96 -6.21
N LYS A 145 17.33 8.00 -5.96
CA LYS A 145 18.39 7.93 -6.98
C LYS A 145 18.31 6.62 -7.77
N PRO A 146 18.89 6.54 -9.00
CA PRO A 146 18.92 5.30 -9.78
C PRO A 146 19.49 4.10 -9.01
N GLU A 147 20.56 4.32 -8.25
CA GLU A 147 21.19 3.33 -7.36
C GLU A 147 20.21 2.82 -6.28
N GLN A 148 19.48 3.71 -5.62
CA GLN A 148 18.50 3.34 -4.59
C GLN A 148 17.35 2.50 -5.19
N ARG A 149 16.94 2.78 -6.43
CA ARG A 149 15.95 1.97 -7.16
C ARG A 149 16.50 0.59 -7.54
N ALA A 150 17.77 0.52 -7.96
CA ALA A 150 18.45 -0.74 -8.23
C ALA A 150 18.59 -1.59 -6.95
N ASN A 151 18.97 -0.98 -5.83
CA ASN A 151 19.07 -1.65 -4.53
C ASN A 151 17.72 -2.17 -4.05
N ALA A 152 16.65 -1.37 -4.17
CA ALA A 152 15.27 -1.79 -3.91
C ALA A 152 14.82 -2.96 -4.81
N PHE A 153 15.23 -2.96 -6.09
CA PHE A 153 14.97 -4.05 -7.03
C PHE A 153 15.75 -5.33 -6.68
N ASN A 154 17.00 -5.21 -6.24
CA ASN A 154 17.86 -6.35 -5.89
C ASN A 154 17.44 -7.02 -4.58
N ARG A 155 17.10 -6.25 -3.53
CA ARG A 155 16.52 -6.77 -2.28
C ARG A 155 15.05 -7.20 -2.38
N SER A 156 14.50 -7.20 -3.59
CA SER A 156 13.16 -7.72 -3.83
C SER A 156 13.20 -9.17 -4.31
N VAL A 157 12.35 -10.01 -3.71
CA VAL A 157 12.10 -11.39 -4.16
C VAL A 157 10.73 -11.52 -4.82
N TYR A 158 10.58 -12.54 -5.64
CA TYR A 158 9.30 -13.07 -6.11
C TYR A 158 9.02 -14.39 -5.39
N ALA A 159 7.76 -14.59 -4.98
CA ALA A 159 7.30 -15.86 -4.44
C ALA A 159 5.92 -16.23 -5.00
N LYS A 160 5.69 -17.52 -5.27
CA LYS A 160 4.41 -18.09 -5.71
C LYS A 160 4.10 -19.36 -4.93
N GLY A 161 2.84 -19.54 -4.55
CA GLY A 161 2.33 -20.73 -3.84
C GLY A 161 1.23 -20.42 -2.81
N PHE A 162 0.77 -19.18 -2.71
CA PHE A 162 -0.15 -18.70 -1.67
C PHE A 162 -1.65 -19.01 -1.91
N GLY A 163 -1.98 -19.96 -2.79
CA GLY A 163 -3.37 -20.31 -3.12
C GLY A 163 -4.21 -19.19 -3.75
N ASP A 164 -5.53 -19.27 -3.54
CA ASP A 164 -6.51 -18.21 -3.81
C ASP A 164 -6.58 -17.21 -2.63
N GLU A 165 -7.26 -16.09 -2.83
CA GLU A 165 -7.31 -14.98 -1.87
C GLU A 165 -8.42 -15.16 -0.81
N THR A 166 -8.02 -15.16 0.46
CA THR A 166 -8.90 -15.06 1.64
C THR A 166 -8.99 -13.61 2.14
N GLU A 167 -9.93 -13.37 3.06
CA GLU A 167 -10.10 -12.09 3.75
C GLU A 167 -8.82 -11.65 4.51
N THR A 168 -8.05 -12.60 5.03
CA THR A 168 -6.84 -12.37 5.83
C THR A 168 -5.52 -12.39 5.04
N THR A 169 -5.53 -12.87 3.78
CA THR A 169 -4.33 -13.23 2.99
C THR A 169 -3.21 -12.17 2.97
N GLN A 170 -3.55 -10.88 2.90
CA GLN A 170 -2.55 -9.80 2.92
C GLN A 170 -1.74 -9.80 4.22
N PHE A 171 -2.39 -10.01 5.37
CA PHE A 171 -1.78 -10.01 6.70
C PHE A 171 -1.06 -11.32 6.99
N ASP A 172 -1.63 -12.46 6.57
CA ASP A 172 -1.01 -13.78 6.75
C ASP A 172 0.33 -13.86 6.01
N ILE A 173 0.38 -13.31 4.79
CA ILE A 173 1.62 -13.23 4.00
C ILE A 173 2.59 -12.20 4.60
N GLU A 174 2.14 -11.03 5.06
CA GLU A 174 3.00 -10.07 5.77
C GLU A 174 3.64 -10.67 7.04
N LYS A 175 2.85 -11.42 7.83
CA LYS A 175 3.32 -12.13 9.03
C LYS A 175 4.28 -13.26 8.70
N PHE A 176 4.01 -14.02 7.63
CA PHE A 176 4.89 -15.07 7.13
C PHE A 176 6.27 -14.52 6.73
N PHE A 177 6.33 -13.46 5.93
CA PHE A 177 7.61 -12.89 5.51
C PHE A 177 8.39 -12.19 6.62
N ALA A 178 7.70 -11.61 7.62
CA ALA A 178 8.34 -11.04 8.81
C ALA A 178 9.14 -12.08 9.62
N GLY A 179 8.83 -13.37 9.50
CA GLY A 179 9.60 -14.46 10.13
C GLY A 179 10.98 -14.72 9.49
N PHE A 180 11.27 -14.14 8.32
CA PHE A 180 12.54 -14.31 7.61
C PHE A 180 13.41 -13.04 7.60
N GLY A 181 12.89 -11.92 8.12
CA GLY A 181 13.62 -10.65 8.22
C GLY A 181 12.71 -9.42 8.14
N PRO A 182 13.24 -8.21 8.38
CA PRO A 182 12.50 -6.97 8.22
C PRO A 182 12.10 -6.72 6.75
N VAL A 183 10.84 -6.31 6.55
CA VAL A 183 10.19 -6.17 5.23
C VAL A 183 9.61 -4.77 5.05
N LYS A 184 9.90 -4.15 3.90
CA LYS A 184 9.45 -2.79 3.55
C LYS A 184 8.16 -2.75 2.72
N GLN A 185 7.89 -3.78 1.91
CA GLN A 185 6.61 -3.89 1.21
C GLN A 185 6.31 -5.34 0.79
N VAL A 186 5.10 -5.82 1.08
CA VAL A 186 4.51 -7.02 0.46
C VAL A 186 3.46 -6.59 -0.57
N ARG A 187 3.71 -6.88 -1.86
CA ARG A 187 2.82 -6.51 -2.96
C ARG A 187 2.22 -7.75 -3.62
N LEU A 188 0.97 -8.05 -3.28
CA LEU A 188 0.15 -9.08 -3.93
C LEU A 188 -0.02 -8.78 -5.42
N ARG A 189 0.33 -9.75 -6.27
CA ARG A 189 0.24 -9.60 -7.73
C ARG A 189 -1.18 -9.92 -8.19
N ARG A 190 -1.80 -8.99 -8.92
CA ARG A 190 -3.21 -9.07 -9.35
C ARG A 190 -3.37 -9.09 -10.88
N SER A 191 -4.51 -9.54 -11.40
CA SER A 191 -4.94 -9.37 -12.79
C SER A 191 -5.44 -7.94 -13.06
N ASP A 192 -5.73 -7.61 -14.32
CA ASP A 192 -6.39 -6.35 -14.68
C ASP A 192 -7.79 -6.23 -14.05
N ASP A 193 -8.45 -7.35 -13.79
CA ASP A 193 -9.73 -7.49 -13.07
C ASP A 193 -9.56 -7.44 -11.54
N LYS A 194 -8.34 -7.18 -11.06
CA LYS A 194 -7.90 -7.19 -9.65
C LYS A 194 -7.78 -8.57 -8.97
N LYS A 195 -8.14 -9.70 -9.59
CA LYS A 195 -8.01 -11.03 -8.94
C LYS A 195 -6.56 -11.34 -8.59
N PHE A 196 -6.29 -11.83 -7.38
CA PHE A 196 -4.96 -12.29 -6.96
C PHE A 196 -4.41 -13.44 -7.84
N LYS A 197 -3.08 -13.48 -8.01
CA LYS A 197 -2.37 -14.45 -8.86
C LYS A 197 -1.56 -15.49 -8.05
N GLY A 198 -1.94 -15.77 -6.80
CA GLY A 198 -1.25 -16.74 -5.92
C GLY A 198 0.24 -16.44 -5.69
N SER A 199 0.65 -15.19 -5.89
CA SER A 199 2.06 -14.77 -5.97
C SER A 199 2.24 -13.31 -5.60
N VAL A 200 3.42 -12.99 -5.03
CA VAL A 200 3.75 -11.69 -4.46
C VAL A 200 5.12 -11.22 -4.94
N PHE A 201 5.36 -9.92 -4.82
CA PHE A 201 6.72 -9.39 -4.68
C PHE A 201 6.91 -8.93 -3.23
N VAL A 202 8.05 -9.23 -2.64
CA VAL A 202 8.42 -8.77 -1.29
C VAL A 202 9.72 -7.99 -1.41
N GLU A 203 9.73 -6.76 -0.90
CA GLU A 203 10.95 -5.97 -0.73
C GLU A 203 11.39 -6.05 0.72
N PHE A 204 12.54 -6.68 0.98
CA PHE A 204 13.16 -6.72 2.30
C PHE A 204 13.81 -5.37 2.65
N GLU A 205 14.17 -5.17 3.91
CA GLU A 205 14.99 -4.05 4.39
C GLU A 205 16.40 -4.12 3.77
N ASN A 206 17.06 -5.27 3.92
CA ASN A 206 18.45 -5.51 3.54
C ASN A 206 18.54 -6.46 2.35
N LEU A 207 19.67 -6.39 1.63
CA LEU A 207 19.99 -7.37 0.59
C LEU A 207 20.27 -8.75 1.19
N SER A 208 20.96 -8.80 2.33
CA SER A 208 21.29 -10.05 3.04
C SER A 208 20.07 -10.88 3.40
N ASP A 209 18.96 -10.25 3.82
CA ASP A 209 17.72 -10.94 4.19
C ASP A 209 17.07 -11.58 2.95
N ALA A 210 17.08 -10.86 1.83
CA ALA A 210 16.59 -11.35 0.54
C ALA A 210 17.45 -12.50 -0.01
N GLU A 211 18.77 -12.42 0.12
CA GLU A 211 19.70 -13.48 -0.31
C GLU A 211 19.62 -14.71 0.59
N ALA A 212 19.53 -14.53 1.91
CA ALA A 212 19.31 -15.61 2.87
C ALA A 212 17.98 -16.33 2.62
N PHE A 213 16.89 -15.59 2.38
CA PHE A 213 15.58 -16.17 2.04
C PHE A 213 15.62 -16.98 0.73
N LEU A 214 16.39 -16.53 -0.27
CA LEU A 214 16.57 -17.26 -1.53
C LEU A 214 17.49 -18.48 -1.41
N ALA A 215 18.33 -18.55 -0.39
CA ALA A 215 19.25 -19.66 -0.11
C ALA A 215 18.65 -20.75 0.80
N LEU A 216 17.39 -20.62 1.23
CA LEU A 216 16.72 -21.61 2.08
C LEU A 216 16.50 -22.95 1.36
N ASP A 217 17.13 -24.00 1.88
CA ASP A 217 16.91 -25.39 1.51
C ASP A 217 16.64 -26.24 2.77
N PRO A 218 15.49 -26.93 2.90
CA PRO A 218 14.36 -26.96 1.96
C PRO A 218 13.67 -25.58 1.84
N LYS A 219 13.10 -25.32 0.67
CA LYS A 219 12.39 -24.06 0.40
C LYS A 219 11.23 -23.86 1.39
N PRO A 220 10.97 -22.61 1.80
CA PRO A 220 9.90 -22.31 2.76
C PRO A 220 8.53 -22.68 2.20
N LYS A 221 7.67 -23.24 3.05
CA LYS A 221 6.31 -23.68 2.72
C LYS A 221 5.28 -22.72 3.28
N TYR A 222 4.19 -22.51 2.54
CA TYR A 222 3.01 -21.78 2.99
C TYR A 222 1.85 -22.76 3.11
N GLY A 223 1.46 -23.08 4.35
CA GLY A 223 0.69 -24.29 4.63
C GLY A 223 1.46 -25.52 4.13
N GLU A 224 0.79 -26.37 3.35
CA GLU A 224 1.39 -27.58 2.76
C GLU A 224 2.19 -27.29 1.48
N THR A 225 2.03 -26.11 0.87
CA THR A 225 2.59 -25.80 -0.46
C THR A 225 4.02 -25.25 -0.36
N GLU A 226 4.97 -25.90 -1.05
CA GLU A 226 6.32 -25.36 -1.23
C GLU A 226 6.30 -24.12 -2.15
N LEU A 227 6.96 -23.05 -1.72
CA LEU A 227 6.99 -21.80 -2.49
C LEU A 227 8.00 -21.84 -3.62
N LEU A 228 7.55 -21.51 -4.84
CA LEU A 228 8.43 -21.15 -5.94
C LEU A 228 8.96 -19.74 -5.70
N ILE A 229 10.19 -19.66 -5.17
CA ILE A 229 10.92 -18.41 -4.90
C ILE A 229 12.00 -18.16 -5.95
N MET A 230 12.26 -16.89 -6.24
CA MET A 230 13.39 -16.42 -7.07
C MET A 230 13.62 -14.92 -6.85
N SER A 231 14.79 -14.38 -7.20
CA SER A 231 14.99 -12.93 -7.17
C SER A 231 14.03 -12.23 -8.15
N LYS A 232 13.64 -10.98 -7.87
CA LYS A 232 12.80 -10.18 -8.78
C LYS A 232 13.47 -9.99 -10.15
N LYS A 233 14.80 -9.97 -10.19
CA LYS A 233 15.57 -10.04 -11.44
C LYS A 233 15.28 -11.33 -12.22
N GLY A 234 15.50 -12.50 -11.60
CA GLY A 234 15.25 -13.80 -12.23
C GLY A 234 13.81 -13.96 -12.74
N TYR A 235 12.83 -13.45 -11.99
CA TYR A 235 11.43 -13.39 -12.45
C TYR A 235 11.24 -12.54 -13.71
N VAL A 236 11.87 -11.36 -13.78
CA VAL A 236 11.79 -10.46 -14.95
C VAL A 236 12.48 -11.08 -16.16
N ASP A 237 13.69 -11.62 -15.98
CA ASP A 237 14.49 -12.24 -17.04
C ASP A 237 13.77 -13.48 -17.62
N MET A 238 13.23 -14.35 -16.76
CA MET A 238 12.37 -15.49 -17.15
C MET A 238 11.16 -15.04 -17.98
N LYS A 239 10.45 -13.98 -17.56
CA LYS A 239 9.27 -13.49 -18.28
C LYS A 239 9.60 -12.72 -19.57
N ALA A 240 10.79 -12.15 -19.68
CA ALA A 240 11.29 -11.59 -20.92
C ALA A 240 11.53 -12.69 -21.97
N ALA A 241 12.17 -13.80 -21.56
CA ALA A 241 12.37 -14.97 -22.42
C ALA A 241 11.04 -15.62 -22.84
N GLU A 242 10.06 -15.74 -21.93
CA GLU A 242 8.76 -16.36 -22.21
C GLU A 242 7.86 -15.53 -23.15
N HIS A 243 7.94 -14.20 -23.11
CA HIS A 243 7.01 -13.31 -23.83
C HIS A 243 7.65 -12.37 -24.86
N GLY A 244 8.97 -12.43 -25.07
CA GLY A 244 9.68 -11.66 -26.08
C GLY A 244 9.63 -10.14 -25.90
N PHE A 245 9.42 -9.65 -24.67
CA PHE A 245 9.31 -8.23 -24.36
C PHE A 245 10.63 -7.64 -23.88
N THR A 246 11.01 -6.46 -24.40
CA THR A 246 12.23 -5.75 -23.99
C THR A 246 12.14 -5.28 -22.54
N THR A 247 13.13 -5.64 -21.72
CA THR A 247 13.15 -5.34 -20.28
C THR A 247 13.51 -3.87 -19.99
N ASP A 248 12.53 -2.99 -20.16
CA ASP A 248 12.47 -1.76 -19.35
C ASP A 248 12.68 -2.16 -17.87
N ALA A 249 13.70 -1.61 -17.21
CA ALA A 249 14.19 -2.08 -15.90
C ALA A 249 13.20 -1.95 -14.70
N ASN A 250 11.92 -1.66 -14.97
CA ASN A 250 10.82 -1.62 -14.01
C ASN A 250 9.71 -2.67 -14.30
N GLY A 251 9.84 -3.51 -15.35
CA GLY A 251 8.90 -4.59 -15.66
C GLY A 251 7.45 -4.14 -15.90
N SER A 252 7.26 -2.90 -16.35
CA SER A 252 5.96 -2.20 -16.32
C SER A 252 5.12 -2.44 -17.58
N SER A 253 4.41 -3.56 -17.62
CA SER A 253 3.42 -3.81 -18.66
C SER A 253 2.09 -3.08 -18.40
N GLY A 254 1.46 -2.62 -19.49
CA GLY A 254 -0.01 -2.53 -19.59
C GLY A 254 -0.72 -1.27 -19.05
N ARG A 255 -0.26 -0.58 -18.00
CA ARG A 255 -0.96 0.62 -17.47
C ARG A 255 -0.03 1.60 -16.74
N ARG A 256 -0.20 2.90 -17.00
CA ARG A 256 0.45 3.97 -16.22
C ARG A 256 -0.28 4.15 -14.88
N SER A 257 0.20 3.47 -13.84
CA SER A 257 -0.15 3.82 -12.46
C SER A 257 0.34 5.24 -12.13
N PHE A 258 -0.32 5.90 -11.18
CA PHE A 258 0.16 7.14 -10.57
C PHE A 258 1.56 6.94 -9.97
N ASN A 259 2.43 7.95 -10.11
CA ASN A 259 3.68 8.02 -9.38
C ASN A 259 4.09 9.49 -9.17
N ALA A 260 4.12 9.94 -7.92
CA ALA A 260 4.44 11.30 -7.49
C ALA A 260 5.59 11.96 -8.27
N PHE A 261 6.73 11.27 -8.39
CA PHE A 261 7.93 11.82 -9.03
C PHE A 261 7.80 11.90 -10.56
N LYS A 262 7.02 10.99 -11.17
CA LYS A 262 6.76 10.98 -12.60
C LYS A 262 5.75 12.05 -13.00
N ASP A 263 4.70 12.22 -12.21
CA ASP A 263 3.64 13.20 -12.45
C ASP A 263 4.11 14.63 -12.13
N LYS A 264 5.00 14.82 -11.12
CA LYS A 264 5.66 16.12 -10.85
C LYS A 264 6.59 16.58 -11.99
N LYS A 265 7.16 15.65 -12.77
CA LYS A 265 7.90 15.93 -14.02
C LYS A 265 6.99 16.05 -15.26
N GLY A 266 5.71 15.69 -15.15
CA GLY A 266 4.71 15.74 -16.21
C GLY A 266 3.98 17.09 -16.34
N GLY A 267 4.59 18.18 -15.87
CA GLY A 267 3.98 19.51 -15.84
C GLY A 267 3.45 19.97 -17.19
N ASN A 268 2.18 20.38 -17.21
CA ASN A 268 1.51 21.08 -18.32
C ASN A 268 1.49 20.38 -19.70
N ASN A 269 0.83 19.22 -19.80
CA ASN A 269 0.40 18.67 -21.11
C ASN A 269 -1.07 18.22 -21.13
N ASN A 270 -1.95 18.94 -20.41
CA ASN A 270 -3.38 18.64 -20.33
C ASN A 270 -4.24 19.47 -21.31
N ASN A 271 -3.63 20.09 -22.33
CA ASN A 271 -4.29 21.08 -23.19
C ASN A 271 -4.07 20.87 -24.70
N ASN A 272 -3.85 19.62 -25.15
CA ASN A 272 -3.74 19.28 -26.57
C ASN A 272 -4.52 18.00 -26.94
N LYS A 273 -5.83 18.00 -26.65
CA LYS A 273 -6.79 16.96 -27.07
C LYS A 273 -8.00 17.49 -27.85
N LYS A 274 -7.92 18.74 -28.32
CA LYS A 274 -8.74 19.36 -29.37
C LYS A 274 -7.78 20.00 -30.39
N ARG A 275 -8.22 20.15 -31.65
CA ARG A 275 -7.43 20.64 -32.82
C ARG A 275 -6.39 19.69 -33.42
N ARG A 276 -6.84 18.50 -33.84
CA ARG A 276 -6.36 17.83 -35.07
C ARG A 276 -7.53 17.24 -35.88
N PHE A 277 -8.50 18.10 -36.18
CA PHE A 277 -9.43 17.91 -37.28
C PHE A 277 -9.45 19.22 -38.06
N ASP A 278 -8.59 19.32 -39.06
CA ASP A 278 -8.60 20.32 -40.14
C ASP A 278 -7.48 20.00 -41.15
N GLY A 279 -7.68 20.39 -42.41
CA GLY A 279 -6.59 20.75 -43.33
C GLY A 279 -5.56 19.69 -43.75
N ASN A 280 -5.94 18.81 -44.70
CA ASN A 280 -5.11 18.33 -45.83
C ASN A 280 -3.71 17.72 -45.55
N GLY A 281 -3.56 16.39 -45.72
CA GLY A 281 -2.25 15.72 -45.63
C GLY A 281 -2.25 14.25 -46.06
N ARG A 282 -2.39 13.96 -47.37
CA ARG A 282 -2.35 12.58 -47.89
C ARG A 282 -0.93 11.98 -47.85
N LYS A 283 -0.73 10.87 -47.13
CA LYS A 283 0.04 9.68 -47.58
C LYS A 283 -0.04 8.48 -46.61
N ASN A 284 -0.35 7.33 -47.20
CA ASN A 284 -0.16 5.94 -46.76
C ASN A 284 -0.10 5.62 -45.24
N PHE A 285 -1.23 5.20 -44.67
CA PHE A 285 -1.23 4.14 -43.66
C PHE A 285 -1.54 2.80 -44.34
N ASN A 286 -0.60 1.84 -44.29
CA ASN A 286 -0.82 0.54 -44.93
C ASN A 286 -1.72 -0.35 -44.06
N ASN A 287 -2.79 -0.87 -44.64
CA ASN A 287 -3.85 -1.59 -43.93
C ASN A 287 -3.48 -3.07 -43.73
N ASN A 288 -2.86 -3.42 -42.60
CA ASN A 288 -2.41 -4.79 -42.36
C ASN A 288 -2.59 -5.32 -40.91
N ASN A 289 -3.71 -5.00 -40.26
CA ASN A 289 -4.06 -5.61 -38.96
C ASN A 289 -5.56 -5.96 -38.81
N LYS A 290 -6.24 -6.26 -39.93
CA LYS A 290 -7.66 -6.67 -39.92
C LYS A 290 -7.94 -8.07 -40.51
N LYS A 291 -6.91 -8.79 -40.98
CA LYS A 291 -7.07 -10.15 -41.53
C LYS A 291 -6.82 -11.29 -40.51
N ARG A 292 -5.82 -11.15 -39.63
CA ARG A 292 -5.43 -12.14 -38.60
C ARG A 292 -6.42 -12.31 -37.41
N ARG A 293 -7.72 -12.11 -37.62
CA ARG A 293 -8.78 -12.30 -36.61
C ARG A 293 -9.94 -13.18 -37.05
N ASN A 294 -10.04 -13.57 -38.33
CA ASN A 294 -10.97 -14.61 -38.78
C ASN A 294 -10.32 -15.99 -38.72
N ASP A 295 -9.08 -16.10 -39.22
CA ASP A 295 -8.31 -17.33 -39.44
C ASP A 295 -8.05 -18.23 -38.19
N ARG A 296 -8.60 -17.89 -37.01
CA ARG A 296 -8.51 -18.67 -35.76
C ARG A 296 -9.86 -19.16 -35.22
N ASN A 297 -10.98 -18.83 -35.86
CA ASN A 297 -12.28 -19.42 -35.52
C ASN A 297 -12.58 -20.67 -36.36
N GLU A 298 -12.23 -20.67 -37.65
CA GLU A 298 -12.56 -21.77 -38.58
C GLU A 298 -11.83 -23.09 -38.23
N GLU A 299 -10.59 -23.03 -37.72
CA GLU A 299 -9.86 -24.22 -37.21
C GLU A 299 -10.50 -24.86 -35.96
N LYS A 300 -11.47 -24.21 -35.28
CA LYS A 300 -12.11 -24.76 -34.08
C LYS A 300 -13.48 -25.41 -34.31
N GLU A 301 -14.15 -25.18 -35.43
CA GLU A 301 -15.38 -25.92 -35.79
C GLU A 301 -15.08 -27.20 -36.58
N ALA A 302 -14.01 -27.23 -37.37
CA ALA A 302 -13.60 -28.42 -38.14
C ALA A 302 -13.24 -29.66 -37.28
N ALA A 303 -12.91 -29.46 -36.00
CA ALA A 303 -12.52 -30.51 -35.07
C ALA A 303 -13.68 -31.21 -34.33
N ALA A 304 -14.94 -30.81 -34.59
CA ALA A 304 -16.11 -31.26 -33.83
C ALA A 304 -17.15 -32.06 -34.63
N ALA A 305 -16.88 -32.40 -35.90
CA ALA A 305 -17.88 -32.91 -36.84
C ALA A 305 -17.40 -34.08 -37.73
N ALA A 306 -17.18 -35.26 -37.15
CA ALA A 306 -17.13 -36.54 -37.86
C ALA A 306 -17.64 -37.70 -36.95
N PRO A 307 -18.34 -38.73 -37.46
CA PRO A 307 -19.18 -39.60 -36.64
C PRO A 307 -18.55 -40.94 -36.22
N ALA A 308 -19.21 -41.62 -35.28
CA ALA A 308 -18.85 -42.97 -34.81
C ALA A 308 -19.50 -44.09 -35.66
N ALA A 309 -18.65 -44.98 -36.21
CA ALA A 309 -18.98 -46.28 -36.80
C ALA A 309 -17.65 -47.05 -37.01
N ALA A 310 -17.55 -48.38 -36.92
CA ALA A 310 -18.43 -49.42 -36.39
C ALA A 310 -17.57 -50.61 -35.92
N ALA A 311 -18.16 -51.57 -35.20
CA ALA A 311 -17.49 -52.83 -34.86
C ALA A 311 -17.48 -53.82 -36.04
N PRO A 312 -16.60 -54.83 -36.00
CA PRO A 312 -16.98 -56.18 -36.39
C PRO A 312 -16.86 -57.18 -35.22
N SER A 313 -17.58 -58.29 -35.35
CA SER A 313 -17.72 -59.37 -34.37
C SER A 313 -16.73 -60.53 -34.57
N GLU A 314 -16.73 -61.42 -33.59
CA GLU A 314 -16.21 -62.81 -33.54
C GLU A 314 -15.89 -63.51 -34.88
N SER A 315 -14.78 -64.27 -34.91
CA SER A 315 -14.83 -65.75 -34.96
C SER A 315 -13.43 -66.40 -34.95
N ALA A 316 -13.39 -67.68 -34.54
CA ALA A 316 -12.24 -68.61 -34.47
C ALA A 316 -11.20 -68.31 -33.39
#